data_AF-A0AAV3UC47-F1
#
_entry.id   AF-A0AAV3UC47-F1
#
_cell.length_a   1.000
_cell.length_b   1.000
_cell.length_c   1.000
_cell.angle_alpha   90.00
_cell.angle_beta   90.00
_cell.angle_gamma   90.00
#
_symmetry.space_group_name_H-M   'P 1'
#
loop_
_entity.id
_entity.type
_entity.pdbx_description
1 polymer ?
#
loop_
_entity_poly.entity_id
_entity_poly.type
_entity_poly.pdbx_seq_one_letter_code
_entity_poly.pdbx_strand_id
1 'polypeptide(L)'
;MDDILRQTRKEIESLAVESGHGRFSVLCAETGECPMPITGKQFEAHDDASRAVQLARDYRDALREHDPEIPQYRFVVTEEPARPLQMAGVRERTSGTRANGLPQTQRSVTVASDGNGEWLTMDNAPLVHLARDCGPVGDDAVGRQLDSKL
;
A
#
# COMPACT_ATOMS: atom_id res chain seq x y z
N MET A 1 -20.68 21.18 15.53
CA MET A 1 -20.18 20.03 14.74
C MET A 1 -19.98 20.41 13.29
N ASP A 2 -21.00 20.94 12.61
CA ASP A 2 -20.89 21.39 11.21
C ASP A 2 -19.74 22.37 10.96
N ASP A 3 -19.41 23.19 11.96
CA ASP A 3 -18.25 24.08 11.91
C ASP A 3 -16.92 23.33 11.83
N ILE A 4 -16.77 22.19 12.53
CA ILE A 4 -15.56 21.35 12.44
C ILE A 4 -15.46 20.79 11.02
N LEU A 5 -16.51 20.14 10.52
CA LEU A 5 -16.53 19.56 9.16
C LEU A 5 -16.20 20.62 8.09
N ARG A 6 -16.77 21.81 8.21
CA ARG A 6 -16.53 22.93 7.28
C ARG A 6 -15.11 23.47 7.41
N GLN A 7 -14.62 23.66 8.64
CA GLN A 7 -13.29 24.20 8.90
C GLN A 7 -12.21 23.25 8.40
N THR A 8 -12.34 21.97 8.72
CA THR A 8 -11.39 20.93 8.28
C THR A 8 -11.36 20.81 6.76
N ARG A 9 -12.53 20.86 6.08
CA ARG A 9 -12.58 20.87 4.62
C ARG A 9 -11.87 22.08 4.02
N LYS A 10 -12.12 23.27 4.58
CA LYS A 10 -11.50 24.52 4.11
C LYS A 10 -9.98 24.51 4.32
N GLU A 11 -9.51 23.97 5.44
CA GLU A 11 -8.07 23.85 5.70
C GLU A 11 -7.41 22.89 4.71
N ILE A 12 -8.01 21.72 4.43
CA ILE A 12 -7.53 20.79 3.41
C ILE A 12 -7.49 21.45 2.03
N GLU A 13 -8.54 22.21 1.66
CA GLU A 13 -8.58 22.95 0.40
C GLU A 13 -7.49 24.03 0.31
N SER A 14 -7.11 24.66 1.42
CA SER A 14 -6.03 25.66 1.45
C SER A 14 -4.63 25.08 1.34
N LEU A 15 -4.46 23.81 1.74
CA LEU A 15 -3.20 23.07 1.62
C LEU A 15 -3.05 22.44 0.22
N ALA A 16 -4.17 22.17 -0.44
CA ALA A 16 -4.17 21.53 -1.74
C ALA A 16 -3.72 22.49 -2.85
N VAL A 17 -2.99 21.94 -3.82
CA VAL A 17 -2.63 22.64 -5.05
C VAL A 17 -3.54 22.21 -6.20
N GLU A 18 -3.45 22.95 -7.31
CA GLU A 18 -4.15 22.59 -8.54
C GLU A 18 -3.76 21.19 -9.04
N SER A 19 -4.74 20.45 -9.56
CA SER A 19 -4.52 19.09 -10.05
C SER A 19 -3.47 19.06 -11.15
N GLY A 20 -2.49 18.16 -11.02
CA GLY A 20 -1.33 18.04 -11.89
C GLY A 20 -0.09 18.83 -11.43
N HIS A 21 -0.21 19.67 -10.40
CA HIS A 21 0.88 20.46 -9.85
C HIS A 21 1.43 19.92 -8.54
N GLY A 22 0.69 19.03 -7.86
CA GLY A 22 1.12 18.44 -6.61
C GLY A 22 1.96 17.20 -6.82
N ARG A 23 2.95 17.03 -5.95
CA ARG A 23 3.83 15.86 -5.90
C ARG A 23 3.31 14.80 -4.93
N PHE A 24 2.43 15.18 -4.00
CA PHE A 24 1.91 14.27 -2.99
C PHE A 24 0.40 14.14 -3.08
N SER A 25 -0.11 12.95 -2.87
CA SER A 25 -1.54 12.66 -2.74
C SER A 25 -1.80 11.88 -1.45
N VAL A 26 -3.03 11.94 -0.94
CA VAL A 26 -3.44 11.17 0.24
C VAL A 26 -4.45 10.13 -0.20
N LEU A 27 -4.19 8.87 0.13
CA LEU A 27 -5.00 7.72 -0.29
C LEU A 27 -5.37 6.86 0.92
N CYS A 28 -6.43 6.07 0.76
CA CYS A 28 -6.72 4.94 1.65
C CYS A 28 -5.70 3.83 1.40
N ALA A 29 -5.03 3.37 2.45
CA ALA A 29 -4.00 2.35 2.37
C ALA A 29 -4.54 1.00 1.86
N GLU A 30 -5.81 0.72 2.12
CA GLU A 30 -6.47 -0.53 1.75
C GLU A 30 -6.97 -0.52 0.30
N THR A 31 -7.62 0.57 -0.13
CA THR A 31 -8.29 0.61 -1.45
C THR A 31 -7.49 1.37 -2.50
N GLY A 32 -6.51 2.19 -2.09
CA GLY A 32 -5.83 3.14 -2.97
C GLY A 32 -6.72 4.29 -3.41
N GLU A 33 -7.95 4.41 -2.90
CA GLU A 33 -8.88 5.47 -3.28
C GLU A 33 -8.69 6.73 -2.44
N CYS A 34 -9.21 7.85 -2.94
CA CYS A 34 -9.16 9.15 -2.28
C CYS A 34 -10.57 9.57 -1.80
N PRO A 35 -11.05 9.08 -0.64
CA PRO A 35 -12.39 9.37 -0.17
C PRO A 35 -12.52 10.79 0.39
N MET A 36 -13.74 11.27 0.58
CA MET A 36 -13.99 12.57 1.21
C MET A 36 -13.34 12.67 2.61
N PRO A 37 -12.70 13.81 2.95
CA PRO A 37 -12.73 15.12 2.26
C PRO A 37 -11.57 15.37 1.28
N ILE A 38 -10.68 14.41 1.07
CA ILE A 38 -9.42 14.58 0.32
C ILE A 38 -9.56 14.29 -1.18
N THR A 39 -10.75 13.94 -1.65
CA THR A 39 -11.01 13.51 -3.04
C THR A 39 -10.37 14.41 -4.09
N GLY A 40 -9.45 13.83 -4.85
CA GLY A 40 -8.75 14.49 -5.96
C GLY A 40 -7.78 15.61 -5.54
N LYS A 41 -7.48 15.74 -4.24
CA LYS A 41 -6.52 16.73 -3.74
C LYS A 41 -5.09 16.23 -3.92
N GLN A 42 -4.24 17.15 -4.36
CA GLN A 42 -2.80 16.96 -4.42
C GLN A 42 -2.13 18.07 -3.60
N PHE A 43 -0.90 17.81 -3.17
CA PHE A 43 -0.13 18.68 -2.27
C PHE A 43 1.28 18.84 -2.84
N GLU A 44 1.86 20.03 -2.66
CA GLU A 44 3.23 20.30 -3.11
C GLU A 44 4.26 19.66 -2.17
N ALA A 45 4.04 19.76 -0.86
CA ALA A 45 4.93 19.24 0.17
C ALA A 45 4.36 18.02 0.90
N HIS A 46 5.26 17.14 1.34
CA HIS A 46 4.91 15.99 2.17
C HIS A 46 4.24 16.42 3.49
N ASP A 47 4.68 17.54 4.07
CA ASP A 47 4.13 18.06 5.33
C ASP A 47 2.67 18.54 5.16
N ASP A 48 2.35 19.17 4.03
CA ASP A 48 0.97 19.57 3.71
C ASP A 48 0.06 18.34 3.53
N ALA A 49 0.55 17.31 2.84
CA ALA A 49 -0.16 16.04 2.70
C ALA A 49 -0.34 15.34 4.05
N SER A 50 0.68 15.35 4.91
CA SER A 50 0.62 14.79 6.27
C SER A 50 -0.37 15.55 7.15
N ARG A 51 -0.43 16.87 7.01
CA ARG A 51 -1.44 17.69 7.68
C ARG A 51 -2.83 17.36 7.18
N ALA A 52 -3.00 17.18 5.86
CA ALA A 52 -4.27 16.76 5.27
C ALA A 52 -4.72 15.37 5.75
N VAL A 53 -3.80 14.43 6.00
CA VAL A 53 -4.12 13.13 6.64
C VAL A 53 -4.77 13.33 8.00
N GLN A 54 -4.19 14.20 8.85
CA GLN A 54 -4.74 14.44 10.18
C GLN A 54 -6.12 15.10 10.09
N LEU A 55 -6.26 16.12 9.25
CA LEU A 55 -7.54 16.78 9.01
C LEU A 55 -8.59 15.80 8.47
N ALA A 56 -8.22 14.91 7.54
CA ALA A 56 -9.15 13.90 7.02
C ALA A 56 -9.63 12.92 8.10
N ARG A 57 -8.77 12.59 9.08
CA ARG A 57 -9.16 11.78 10.25
C ARG A 57 -10.16 12.53 11.12
N ASP A 58 -9.83 13.77 11.50
CA ASP A 58 -10.70 14.61 12.33
C ASP A 58 -12.08 14.81 11.68
N TYR A 59 -12.12 15.03 10.37
CA TYR A 59 -13.36 15.14 9.60
C TYR A 59 -14.21 13.87 9.67
N ARG A 60 -13.59 12.69 9.49
CA ARG A 60 -14.31 11.41 9.51
C ARG A 60 -14.74 11.00 10.90
N ASP A 61 -13.97 11.35 11.92
CA ASP A 61 -14.33 11.08 13.32
C ASP A 61 -15.53 11.94 13.73
N ALA A 62 -15.56 13.22 13.32
CA ALA A 62 -16.72 14.08 13.50
C ALA A 62 -17.96 13.58 12.74
N LEU A 63 -17.79 13.02 11.53
CA LEU A 63 -18.90 12.39 10.81
C LEU A 63 -19.43 11.14 11.54
N ARG A 64 -18.55 10.35 12.15
CA ARG A 64 -18.93 9.10 12.82
C ARG A 64 -19.75 9.32 14.09
N GLU A 65 -19.62 10.49 14.71
CA GLU A 65 -20.48 10.88 15.83
C GLU A 65 -21.96 10.98 15.42
N HIS A 66 -22.25 11.21 14.13
CA HIS A 66 -23.61 11.23 13.58
C HIS A 66 -24.02 9.93 12.90
N ASP A 67 -23.10 9.31 12.17
CA ASP A 67 -23.35 8.05 11.46
C ASP A 67 -22.25 7.03 11.81
N PRO A 68 -22.50 6.16 12.80
CA PRO A 68 -21.56 5.12 13.21
C PRO A 68 -21.22 4.10 12.12
N GLU A 69 -22.04 3.97 11.06
CA GLU A 69 -21.83 3.00 9.98
C GLU A 69 -20.79 3.46 8.95
N ILE A 70 -20.33 4.72 9.06
CA ILE A 70 -19.31 5.26 8.15
C ILE A 70 -17.98 4.48 8.28
N PRO A 71 -17.42 3.98 7.15
CA PRO A 71 -16.19 3.19 7.16
C PRO A 71 -15.00 3.88 7.83
N GLN A 72 -14.09 3.09 8.40
CA GLN A 72 -12.79 3.59 8.85
C GLN A 72 -11.79 3.43 7.72
N TYR A 73 -11.06 4.50 7.39
CA TYR A 73 -10.01 4.48 6.39
C TYR A 73 -8.67 4.80 7.04
N ARG A 74 -7.64 4.04 6.69
CA ARG A 74 -6.26 4.38 7.05
C ARG A 74 -5.67 5.25 5.95
N PHE A 75 -5.54 6.54 6.22
CA PHE A 75 -4.93 7.47 5.28
C PHE A 75 -3.40 7.40 5.30
N VAL A 76 -2.79 7.38 4.11
CA VAL A 76 -1.34 7.41 3.88
C VAL A 76 -0.99 8.46 2.83
N VAL A 77 0.19 9.08 2.97
CA VAL A 77 0.75 9.98 1.98
C VAL A 77 1.48 9.16 0.92
N THR A 78 1.26 9.50 -0.35
CA THR A 78 1.95 8.90 -1.50
C THR A 78 2.59 10.01 -2.32
N GLU A 79 3.80 9.78 -2.82
CA GLU A 79 4.47 10.66 -3.79
C GLU A 79 4.11 10.22 -5.21
N GLU A 80 3.64 11.15 -6.05
CA GLU A 80 3.32 10.96 -7.46
C GLU A 80 4.39 11.59 -8.39
N PRO A 81 4.75 10.89 -9.49
CA PRO A 81 4.37 9.52 -9.82
C PRO A 81 5.05 8.53 -8.87
N ALA A 82 4.27 7.66 -8.24
CA ALA A 82 4.79 6.54 -7.48
C ALA A 82 5.49 5.63 -8.49
N ARG A 83 6.83 5.65 -8.51
CA ARG A 83 7.60 4.83 -9.44
C ARG A 83 7.33 3.36 -9.11
N PRO A 84 6.98 2.54 -10.11
CA PRO A 84 6.60 1.16 -9.87
C PRO A 84 7.78 0.40 -9.25
N LEU A 85 7.52 -0.33 -8.17
CA LEU A 85 8.47 -1.30 -7.64
C LEU A 85 8.77 -2.33 -8.74
N GLN A 86 10.05 -2.51 -9.06
CA GLN A 86 10.50 -3.51 -10.01
C GLN A 86 10.86 -4.79 -9.27
N MET A 87 10.36 -5.93 -9.74
CA MET A 87 10.65 -7.25 -9.19
C MET A 87 11.32 -8.11 -10.25
N ALA A 88 12.54 -8.59 -9.97
CA ALA A 88 13.25 -9.53 -10.82
C ALA A 88 13.41 -10.87 -10.09
N GLY A 89 13.17 -11.99 -10.79
CA GLY A 89 13.36 -13.33 -10.23
C GLY A 89 14.40 -14.10 -11.03
N VAL A 90 15.46 -14.56 -10.36
CA VAL A 90 16.46 -15.45 -10.94
C VAL A 90 16.20 -16.87 -10.40
N ARG A 91 16.19 -17.86 -11.31
CA ARG A 91 16.12 -19.27 -10.95
C ARG A 91 17.39 -19.96 -11.41
N GLU A 92 18.17 -20.44 -10.46
CA GLU A 92 19.40 -21.18 -10.74
C GLU A 92 19.19 -22.67 -10.44
N ARG A 93 19.74 -23.51 -11.32
CA ARG A 93 19.85 -24.94 -11.06
C ARG A 93 21.10 -25.13 -10.21
N THR A 94 20.94 -25.58 -8.98
CA THR A 94 22.08 -25.94 -8.15
C THR A 94 22.57 -27.34 -8.54
N SER A 95 23.84 -27.64 -8.26
CA SER A 95 24.47 -28.93 -8.59
C SER A 95 23.90 -30.13 -7.80
N GLY A 96 23.02 -29.87 -6.82
CA GLY A 96 22.40 -30.89 -5.98
C GLY A 96 21.17 -31.54 -6.62
N THR A 97 20.87 -32.77 -6.19
CA THR A 97 19.64 -33.48 -6.53
C THR A 97 18.88 -33.77 -5.24
N ARG A 98 17.57 -33.53 -5.24
CA ARG A 98 16.68 -33.81 -4.11
C ARG A 98 16.52 -35.33 -3.95
N ALA A 99 16.08 -35.78 -2.77
CA ALA A 99 15.85 -37.21 -2.48
C ALA A 99 14.84 -37.88 -3.43
N ASN A 100 13.96 -37.10 -4.07
CA ASN A 100 13.00 -37.57 -5.08
C ASN A 100 13.54 -37.54 -6.53
N GLY A 101 14.84 -37.31 -6.73
CA GLY A 101 15.49 -37.32 -8.04
C GLY A 101 15.36 -36.02 -8.85
N LEU A 102 14.66 -35.00 -8.33
CA LEU A 102 14.55 -33.71 -9.01
C LEU A 102 15.78 -32.83 -8.75
N PRO A 103 16.22 -32.00 -9.73
CA PRO A 103 17.28 -31.02 -9.51
C PRO A 103 16.92 -30.08 -8.37
N GLN A 104 17.89 -29.81 -7.50
CA GLN A 104 17.77 -28.73 -6.55
C GLN A 104 17.81 -27.41 -7.33
N THR A 105 16.92 -26.49 -6.99
CA THR A 105 16.83 -25.19 -7.67
C THR A 105 16.76 -24.11 -6.62
N GLN A 106 17.59 -23.09 -6.75
CA GLN A 106 17.51 -21.88 -5.95
C GLN A 106 16.70 -20.85 -6.72
N ARG A 107 15.82 -20.14 -6.02
CA ARG A 107 15.13 -18.97 -6.59
C ARG A 107 15.46 -17.77 -5.74
N SER A 108 16.00 -16.74 -6.37
CA SER A 108 16.27 -15.45 -5.74
C SER A 108 15.31 -14.43 -6.34
N VAL A 109 14.61 -13.67 -5.51
CA VAL A 109 13.76 -12.56 -5.95
C VAL A 109 14.35 -11.27 -5.40
N THR A 110 14.60 -10.32 -6.30
CA THR A 110 15.10 -8.98 -5.97
C THR A 110 13.99 -7.97 -6.22
N VAL A 111 13.70 -7.17 -5.20
CA VAL A 111 12.82 -6.00 -5.30
C VAL A 111 13.70 -4.75 -5.33
N ALA A 112 13.49 -3.89 -6.33
CA ALA A 112 14.21 -2.63 -6.47
C ALA A 112 13.24 -1.48 -6.73
N SER A 113 13.58 -0.32 -6.18
CA SER A 113 13.03 0.96 -6.61
C SER A 113 14.10 1.67 -7.45
N ASP A 114 13.69 2.44 -8.43
CA ASP A 114 14.57 3.06 -9.45
C ASP A 114 15.49 4.17 -8.91
N GLY A 115 15.43 4.49 -7.60
CA GLY A 115 16.24 5.52 -6.96
C GLY A 115 17.32 5.02 -5.98
N ASN A 116 17.30 3.74 -5.59
CA ASN A 116 18.31 3.15 -4.71
C ASN A 116 18.46 1.66 -5.05
N GLY A 117 19.70 1.19 -5.20
CA GLY A 117 20.01 -0.21 -5.50
C GLY A 117 19.30 -1.20 -4.58
N GLU A 118 19.11 -2.42 -5.08
CA GLU A 118 18.50 -3.60 -4.44
C GLU A 118 17.97 -3.39 -3.01
N TRP A 119 16.65 -3.34 -2.85
CA TRP A 119 16.03 -3.09 -1.55
C TRP A 119 15.85 -4.37 -0.74
N LEU A 120 15.55 -5.48 -1.41
CA LEU A 120 15.29 -6.76 -0.77
C LEU A 120 15.63 -7.90 -1.73
N THR A 121 16.57 -8.76 -1.32
CA THR A 121 16.87 -10.02 -2.00
C THR A 121 16.46 -11.17 -1.11
N MET A 122 15.65 -12.08 -1.65
CA MET A 122 15.12 -13.23 -0.93
C MET A 122 15.52 -14.52 -1.63
N ASP A 123 16.27 -15.38 -0.93
CA ASP A 123 16.63 -16.72 -1.39
C ASP A 123 15.63 -17.76 -0.88
N ASN A 124 15.04 -18.51 -1.81
CA ASN A 124 14.11 -19.60 -1.51
C ASN A 124 12.95 -19.19 -0.59
N ALA A 125 12.53 -17.92 -0.65
CA ALA A 125 11.44 -17.44 0.19
C ALA A 125 10.14 -18.21 -0.12
N PRO A 126 9.40 -18.64 0.91
CA PRO A 126 8.11 -19.28 0.71
C PRO A 126 7.18 -18.32 -0.03
N LEU A 127 6.43 -18.83 -1.01
CA LEU A 127 5.40 -18.07 -1.70
C LEU A 127 4.27 -17.80 -0.69
N VAL A 128 4.30 -16.63 -0.05
CA VAL A 128 3.23 -16.21 0.85
C VAL A 128 2.19 -15.46 0.03
N HIS A 129 1.00 -16.04 -0.10
CA HIS A 129 -0.15 -15.27 -0.54
C HIS A 129 -0.57 -14.36 0.62
N LEU A 130 -0.62 -13.06 0.39
CA LEU A 130 -1.21 -12.11 1.32
C LEU A 130 -2.67 -11.91 0.92
N ALA A 131 -3.56 -11.89 1.91
CA ALA A 131 -4.93 -11.50 1.64
C ALA A 131 -4.92 -10.05 1.14
N ARG A 132 -5.92 -9.68 0.32
CA ARG A 132 -6.07 -8.33 -0.24
C ARG A 132 -6.04 -7.23 0.83
N ASP A 133 -6.34 -7.60 2.08
CA ASP A 133 -6.43 -6.72 3.24
C ASP A 133 -5.24 -6.89 4.21
N CYS A 134 -4.08 -7.35 3.73
CA CYS A 134 -2.81 -7.49 4.47
C CYS A 134 -2.83 -8.47 5.67
N GLY A 135 -3.90 -9.25 5.85
CA GLY A 135 -3.93 -10.37 6.79
C GLY A 135 -3.17 -11.60 6.25
N PRO A 136 -2.59 -12.45 7.12
CA PRO A 136 -2.02 -13.72 6.69
C PRO A 136 -3.12 -14.60 6.07
N VAL A 137 -2.87 -15.17 4.90
CA VAL A 137 -3.75 -16.18 4.32
C VAL A 137 -3.69 -17.42 5.20
N GLY A 138 -4.86 -17.92 5.63
CA GLY A 138 -4.93 -19.07 6.53
C GLY A 138 -4.25 -20.31 5.98
N ASP A 139 -3.63 -21.07 6.88
CA ASP A 139 -2.79 -22.24 6.57
C ASP A 139 -3.49 -23.28 5.66
N ASP A 140 -4.81 -23.42 5.76
CA ASP A 140 -5.60 -24.34 4.92
C ASP A 140 -5.69 -23.92 3.44
N ALA A 141 -5.65 -22.63 3.16
CA ALA A 141 -5.63 -22.11 1.79
C ALA A 141 -4.24 -22.24 1.18
N VAL A 142 -3.20 -22.03 2.00
CA VAL A 142 -1.79 -22.28 1.62
C VAL A 142 -1.57 -23.78 1.35
N GLY A 143 -2.08 -24.65 2.22
CA GLY A 143 -1.98 -26.12 2.09
C GLY A 143 -2.60 -26.64 0.80
N ARG A 144 -3.84 -26.24 0.50
CA ARG A 144 -4.52 -26.63 -0.76
C ARG A 144 -3.76 -26.20 -2.02
N GLN A 145 -3.15 -25.02 -1.98
CA GLN A 145 -2.39 -24.52 -3.12
C GLN A 145 -1.07 -25.28 -3.31
N LEU A 146 -0.37 -25.61 -2.21
CA LEU A 146 0.85 -26.42 -2.24
C LEU A 146 0.58 -27.84 -2.76
N ASP A 147 -0.51 -28.46 -2.30
CA ASP A 147 -0.94 -29.79 -2.77
C ASP A 147 -1.33 -29.80 -4.26
N SER A 148 -1.84 -28.68 -4.79
CA SER A 148 -2.17 -28.56 -6.23
C SER A 148 -0.95 -28.43 -7.16
N LYS A 149 0.24 -28.22 -6.59
CA LYS A 149 1.50 -27.98 -7.32
C LYS A 149 2.54 -29.09 -7.13
N LEU A 150 2.23 -30.10 -6.30
CA LEU A 150 2.95 -31.37 -6.18
C LEU A 150 2.37 -32.39 -7.17
#